data_AF-A0A936UYH1-F1
#
_entry.id   AF-A0A936UYH1-F1
#
_cell.length_a   1.000
_cell.length_b   1.000
_cell.length_c   1.000
_cell.angle_alpha   90.00
_cell.angle_beta   90.00
_cell.angle_gamma   90.00
#
_symmetry.space_group_name_H-M   'P 1'
#
loop_
_entity.id
_entity.type
_entity.pdbx_description
1 polymer ?
#
loop_
_entity_poly.entity_id
_entity_poly.type
_entity_poly.pdbx_seq_one_letter_code
_entity_poly.pdbx_strand_id
1 'polypeptide(L)'
;MYGRMIGYKIIFDIIEDNRFEAHVGFINKIRIKTSLVLFKLSKYFTKAYIAISDHLYKRAAENAKGKIPVYLVPITVNLDYFKLNGNRVNGNNLSIFYGGSFAPKDGLEYLLDAFEEVSKKNSNIKLILTGLVTRPTWIR
;
A
#
# COMPACT_ATOMS: atom_id res chain seq x y z
N MET A 1 15.21 13.71 13.62
CA MET A 1 16.48 13.96 14.36
C MET A 1 16.32 15.08 15.38
N TYR A 2 15.78 16.25 15.01
CA TYR A 2 15.47 17.34 15.94
C TYR A 2 14.70 16.91 17.20
N GLY A 3 13.65 16.10 17.06
CA GLY A 3 12.90 15.54 18.20
C GLY A 3 13.78 14.77 19.20
N ARG A 4 14.78 14.00 18.73
CA ARG A 4 15.71 13.29 19.62
C ARG A 4 16.66 14.25 20.34
N MET A 5 17.10 15.32 19.67
CA MET A 5 17.97 16.33 20.28
C MET A 5 17.31 17.04 21.46
N ILE A 6 15.99 17.21 21.40
CA ILE A 6 15.19 17.81 22.49
C ILE A 6 14.56 16.76 23.44
N GLY A 7 15.01 15.49 23.36
CA GLY A 7 14.66 14.43 24.33
C GLY A 7 13.50 13.49 23.96
N TYR A 8 12.83 13.67 22.81
CA TYR A 8 11.73 12.77 22.41
C TYR A 8 12.24 11.40 21.97
N LYS A 9 11.42 10.39 22.26
CA LYS A 9 11.56 9.04 21.69
C LYS A 9 11.11 9.06 20.23
N ILE A 10 11.90 8.46 19.35
CA ILE A 10 11.54 8.29 17.94
C ILE A 10 10.97 6.89 17.75
N ILE A 11 9.76 6.79 17.22
CA ILE A 11 9.14 5.53 16.80
C ILE A 11 8.97 5.61 15.28
N PHE A 12 9.31 4.54 14.56
CA PHE A 12 9.08 4.46 13.13
C PHE A 12 7.86 3.61 12.85
N ASP A 13 6.93 4.18 12.11
CA ASP A 13 5.80 3.48 11.53
C ASP A 13 6.15 3.02 10.12
N ILE A 14 6.13 1.70 9.92
CA ILE A 14 6.55 1.03 8.69
C ILE A 14 5.28 0.65 7.94
N ILE A 15 4.88 1.51 7.01
CA ILE A 15 3.63 1.40 6.25
C ILE A 15 3.81 0.85 4.82
N GLU A 16 5.01 0.94 4.26
CA GLU A 16 5.29 0.51 2.88
C GLU A 16 6.69 -0.08 2.70
N ASP A 17 6.85 -0.82 1.59
CA ASP A 17 8.14 -1.29 1.12
C ASP A 17 8.50 -0.70 -0.26
N ASN A 18 9.49 0.19 -0.26
CA ASN A 18 9.96 0.87 -1.47
C ASN A 18 10.71 -0.04 -2.46
N ARG A 19 10.81 -1.36 -2.21
CA ARG A 19 11.44 -2.31 -3.15
C ARG A 19 10.70 -2.42 -4.49
N PHE A 20 9.41 -2.09 -4.53
CA PHE A 20 8.55 -2.29 -5.70
C PHE A 20 8.25 -1.01 -6.51
N GLU A 21 8.89 0.13 -6.21
CA GLU A 21 8.71 1.34 -7.01
C GLU A 21 9.35 1.19 -8.40
N ALA A 22 8.59 1.46 -9.46
CA ALA A 22 9.06 1.40 -10.84
C ALA A 22 10.28 2.32 -11.07
N HIS A 23 11.33 1.74 -11.66
CA HIS A 23 12.64 2.36 -11.78
C HIS A 23 12.69 3.27 -13.00
N VAL A 24 12.67 4.59 -12.77
CA VAL A 24 12.96 5.56 -13.84
C VAL A 24 13.94 6.60 -13.28
N GLY A 25 15.18 6.58 -13.78
CA GLY A 25 16.19 7.62 -13.55
C GLY A 25 17.17 7.41 -12.37
N PHE A 26 18.34 8.03 -12.49
CA PHE A 26 19.46 7.95 -11.54
C PHE A 26 19.11 8.52 -10.15
N ILE A 27 18.34 9.62 -10.11
CA ILE A 27 17.91 10.27 -8.87
C ILE A 27 17.05 9.31 -8.04
N ASN A 28 16.14 8.57 -8.68
CA ASN A 28 15.26 7.65 -7.98
C ASN A 28 16.04 6.45 -7.40
N LYS A 29 17.06 5.98 -8.13
CA LYS A 29 17.98 4.93 -7.66
C LYS A 29 18.75 5.36 -6.41
N ILE A 30 19.23 6.60 -6.36
CA ILE A 30 19.88 7.16 -5.17
C ILE A 30 18.89 7.25 -4.01
N ARG A 31 17.69 7.79 -4.25
CA ARG A 31 16.64 7.91 -3.23
C ARG A 31 16.34 6.57 -2.54
N ILE A 32 16.13 5.51 -3.34
CA ILE A 32 15.84 4.17 -2.83
C ILE A 32 17.05 3.59 -2.08
N LYS A 33 18.27 3.73 -2.62
CA LYS A 33 19.46 3.23 -1.94
C LYS A 33 19.65 3.93 -0.59
N THR A 34 19.45 5.23 -0.53
CA THR A 34 19.55 6.02 0.70
C THR A 34 18.45 5.62 1.68
N SER A 35 17.21 5.39 1.25
CA SER A 35 16.13 4.96 2.14
C SER A 35 16.42 3.58 2.76
N LEU A 36 16.96 2.63 1.98
CA LEU A 36 17.37 1.32 2.48
C LEU A 36 18.51 1.41 3.52
N VAL A 37 19.51 2.26 3.26
CA VAL A 37 20.61 2.51 4.20
C VAL A 37 20.09 3.15 5.48
N LEU A 38 19.25 4.18 5.38
CA LEU A 38 18.64 4.85 6.52
C LEU A 38 17.78 3.89 7.34
N PHE A 39 17.00 3.04 6.68
CA PHE A 39 16.22 2.00 7.35
C PHE A 39 17.15 1.06 8.12
N LYS A 40 18.25 0.57 7.51
CA LYS A 40 19.21 -0.31 8.17
C LYS A 40 19.88 0.31 9.41
N LEU A 41 20.13 1.62 9.37
CA LEU A 41 20.73 2.39 10.46
C LEU A 41 19.70 2.80 11.54
N SER A 42 18.40 2.80 11.22
CA SER A 42 17.35 3.32 12.12
C SER A 42 17.27 2.65 13.49
N LYS A 43 17.68 1.39 13.63
CA LYS A 43 17.71 0.71 14.94
C LYS A 43 18.64 1.35 15.96
N TYR A 44 19.61 2.16 15.53
CA TYR A 44 20.54 2.85 16.42
C TYR A 44 19.98 4.16 16.99
N PHE A 45 18.88 4.66 16.43
CA PHE A 45 18.31 5.96 16.82
C PHE A 45 16.81 5.96 17.07
N THR A 46 16.11 4.86 16.78
CA THR A 46 14.70 4.66 17.11
C THR A 46 14.55 3.88 18.41
N LYS A 47 13.38 3.98 19.05
CA LYS A 47 13.03 3.25 20.27
C LYS A 47 12.12 2.06 20.03
N ALA A 48 11.36 2.07 18.95
CA ALA A 48 10.50 0.98 18.53
C ALA A 48 10.18 1.09 17.04
N TYR A 49 9.79 -0.03 16.46
CA TYR A 49 9.09 -0.09 15.18
C TYR A 49 7.63 -0.46 15.38
N ILE A 50 6.77 0.13 14.55
CA ILE A 50 5.39 -0.30 14.35
C ILE A 50 5.29 -0.75 12.90
N ALA A 51 4.67 -1.89 12.66
CA ALA A 51 4.41 -2.42 11.33
C ALA A 51 2.92 -2.73 11.19
N ILE A 52 2.37 -2.48 10.01
CA ILE A 52 0.94 -2.63 9.74
C ILE A 52 0.52 -4.00 9.19
N SER A 53 1.49 -4.87 8.88
CA SER A 53 1.25 -6.20 8.31
C SER A 53 2.34 -7.18 8.72
N ASP A 54 2.06 -8.48 8.65
CA ASP A 54 3.03 -9.53 8.96
C ASP A 54 4.30 -9.44 8.10
N HIS A 55 4.15 -9.08 6.83
CA HIS A 55 5.28 -8.91 5.91
C HIS A 55 6.23 -7.80 6.39
N LEU A 56 5.67 -6.62 6.72
CA LEU A 56 6.45 -5.49 7.21
C LEU A 56 7.01 -5.75 8.61
N TYR A 57 6.26 -6.45 9.46
CA TYR A 57 6.71 -6.86 10.79
C TYR A 57 7.95 -7.73 10.71
N LYS A 58 7.95 -8.78 9.87
CA LYS A 58 9.12 -9.65 9.66
C LYS A 58 10.34 -8.86 9.21
N ARG A 59 10.17 -7.97 8.22
CA ARG A 59 11.24 -7.10 7.74
C ARG A 59 11.77 -6.15 8.82
N ALA A 60 10.88 -5.55 9.60
CA ALA A 60 11.24 -4.65 10.70
C ALA A 60 11.98 -5.42 11.81
N ALA A 61 11.53 -6.62 12.16
CA ALA A 61 12.17 -7.50 13.12
C ALA A 61 13.58 -7.94 12.68
N GLU A 62 13.74 -8.34 11.41
CA GLU A 62 15.03 -8.65 10.81
C GLU A 62 16.00 -7.46 10.89
N ASN A 63 15.50 -6.25 10.64
CA ASN A 63 16.31 -5.06 10.75
C ASN A 63 16.68 -4.74 12.21
N ALA A 64 15.70 -4.79 13.12
CA ALA A 64 15.86 -4.51 14.55
C ALA A 64 16.89 -5.43 15.21
N LYS A 65 16.96 -6.70 14.79
CA LYS A 65 17.86 -7.73 15.37
C LYS A 65 17.73 -7.82 16.90
N GLY A 66 16.50 -7.68 17.41
CA GLY A 66 16.21 -7.69 18.85
C GLY A 66 16.71 -6.47 19.65
N LYS A 67 17.36 -5.48 19.01
CA LYS A 67 17.89 -4.29 19.72
C LYS A 67 16.80 -3.32 20.17
N ILE A 68 15.66 -3.34 19.49
CA ILE A 68 14.48 -2.54 19.80
C ILE A 68 13.23 -3.40 19.59
N PRO A 69 12.14 -3.13 20.33
CA PRO A 69 10.87 -3.82 20.12
C PRO A 69 10.27 -3.48 18.75
N VAL A 70 9.53 -4.44 18.21
CA VAL A 70 8.72 -4.31 16.99
C VAL A 70 7.30 -4.70 17.35
N TYR A 71 6.33 -3.86 16.99
CA TYR A 71 4.91 -4.07 17.24
C TYR A 71 4.17 -4.25 15.92
N LEU A 72 3.26 -5.23 15.87
CA LEU A 72 2.29 -5.37 14.79
C LEU A 72 1.02 -4.63 15.18
N VAL A 73 0.70 -3.55 14.48
CA VAL A 73 -0.52 -2.76 14.67
C VAL A 73 -1.19 -2.60 13.30
N PRO A 74 -2.11 -3.51 12.94
CA PRO A 74 -2.78 -3.46 11.65
C PRO A 74 -3.57 -2.16 11.44
N ILE A 75 -3.68 -1.72 10.19
CA ILE A 75 -4.57 -0.61 9.84
C ILE A 75 -6.01 -1.01 10.15
N THR A 76 -6.74 -0.10 10.78
CA THR A 76 -8.16 -0.25 11.09
C THR A 76 -8.98 0.76 10.30
N VAL A 77 -10.28 0.50 10.19
CA VAL A 77 -11.24 1.41 9.55
C VAL A 77 -12.26 1.86 10.58
N ASN A 78 -12.72 3.10 10.46
CA ASN A 78 -13.87 3.56 11.22
C ASN A 78 -15.16 3.02 10.56
N LEU A 79 -15.81 2.06 11.22
CA LEU A 79 -17.03 1.43 10.70
C LEU A 79 -18.21 2.40 10.61
N ASP A 80 -18.21 3.51 11.36
CA ASP A 80 -19.28 4.51 11.31
C ASP A 80 -19.34 5.23 9.96
N TYR A 81 -18.25 5.21 9.19
CA TYR A 81 -18.23 5.73 7.81
C TYR A 81 -18.89 4.78 6.81
N PHE A 82 -19.06 3.51 7.16
CA PHE A 82 -19.59 2.47 6.29
C PHE A 82 -21.01 2.09 6.71
N LYS A 83 -21.98 2.86 6.23
CA LYS A 83 -23.40 2.51 6.43
C LYS A 83 -23.71 1.25 5.63
N LEU A 84 -24.14 0.18 6.33
CA LEU A 84 -24.55 -1.10 5.73
C LEU A 84 -25.96 -0.99 5.09
N ASN A 85 -26.14 0.01 4.22
CA ASN A 85 -27.42 0.28 3.55
C ASN A 85 -27.44 -0.30 2.12
N GLY A 86 -26.68 -1.38 1.90
CA GLY A 86 -26.57 -2.02 0.60
C GLY A 86 -27.89 -2.66 0.17
N ASN A 87 -28.26 -2.49 -1.09
CA ASN A 87 -29.35 -3.25 -1.69
C ASN A 87 -28.90 -4.69 -1.93
N ARG A 88 -29.84 -5.65 -1.88
CA ARG A 88 -29.56 -7.02 -2.36
C ARG A 88 -29.10 -6.95 -3.81
N VAL A 89 -27.96 -7.58 -4.11
CA VAL A 89 -27.45 -7.69 -5.46
C VAL A 89 -28.45 -8.48 -6.30
N ASN A 90 -29.00 -7.85 -7.34
CA ASN A 90 -29.75 -8.54 -8.38
C ASN A 90 -28.79 -8.84 -9.53
N GLY A 91 -28.78 -10.08 -10.04
CA GLY A 91 -27.89 -10.52 -11.12
C GLY A 91 -27.97 -9.69 -12.41
N ASN A 92 -29.03 -8.90 -12.58
CA ASN A 92 -29.23 -8.00 -13.71
C ASN A 92 -28.55 -6.62 -13.57
N ASN A 93 -27.93 -6.30 -12.42
CA ASN A 93 -27.23 -5.03 -12.22
C ASN A 93 -26.04 -5.21 -11.26
N LEU A 94 -25.16 -6.15 -11.60
CA LEU A 94 -23.93 -6.39 -10.85
C LEU A 94 -22.88 -5.33 -11.22
N SER A 95 -22.37 -4.63 -10.22
CA SER A 95 -21.27 -3.68 -10.39
C SER A 95 -20.03 -4.18 -9.64
N ILE A 96 -18.91 -4.28 -10.35
CA ILE A 96 -17.58 -4.47 -9.78
C ILE A 96 -17.02 -3.06 -9.55
N PHE A 97 -16.60 -2.76 -8.33
CA PHE A 97 -16.06 -1.46 -7.97
C PHE A 97 -14.59 -1.59 -7.57
N TYR A 98 -13.74 -0.76 -8.17
CA TYR A 98 -12.34 -0.60 -7.80
C TYR A 98 -12.10 0.85 -7.38
N GLY A 99 -11.50 1.04 -6.21
CA GLY A 99 -11.11 2.34 -5.68
C GLY A 99 -9.64 2.33 -5.26
N GLY A 100 -8.77 3.06 -5.97
CA GLY A 100 -7.34 3.03 -5.71
C GLY A 100 -6.51 3.91 -6.64
N SER A 101 -5.19 3.87 -6.54
CA SER A 101 -4.32 4.45 -7.57
C SER A 101 -4.33 3.58 -8.83
N PHE A 102 -4.01 4.15 -9.99
CA PHE A 102 -3.85 3.38 -11.23
C PHE A 102 -2.37 3.15 -11.55
N ALA A 103 -1.56 2.87 -10.53
CA ALA A 103 -0.15 2.57 -10.72
C ALA A 103 0.05 1.11 -11.16
N PRO A 104 1.15 0.77 -11.86
CA PRO A 104 1.40 -0.60 -12.28
C PRO A 104 1.38 -1.61 -11.11
N LYS A 105 1.83 -1.21 -9.92
CA LYS A 105 1.82 -2.04 -8.70
C LYS A 105 0.42 -2.46 -8.26
N ASP A 106 -0.61 -1.75 -8.70
CA ASP A 106 -1.99 -1.98 -8.30
C ASP A 106 -2.68 -3.06 -9.15
N GLY A 107 -2.01 -3.53 -10.22
CA GLY A 107 -2.46 -4.70 -11.00
C GLY A 107 -3.76 -4.48 -11.78
N LEU A 108 -4.09 -3.22 -12.11
CA LEU A 108 -5.34 -2.87 -12.80
C LEU A 108 -5.47 -3.56 -14.16
N GLU A 109 -4.36 -3.84 -14.85
CA GLU A 109 -4.35 -4.60 -16.11
C GLU A 109 -5.01 -5.97 -15.94
N TYR A 110 -4.69 -6.71 -14.88
CA TYR A 110 -5.26 -8.02 -14.61
C TYR A 110 -6.77 -7.95 -14.31
N LEU A 111 -7.19 -6.87 -13.64
CA LEU A 111 -8.62 -6.62 -13.39
C LEU A 111 -9.38 -6.37 -14.68
N LEU A 112 -8.79 -5.59 -15.60
CA LEU A 112 -9.40 -5.29 -16.90
C LEU A 112 -9.49 -6.55 -17.78
N ASP A 113 -8.42 -7.33 -17.86
CA ASP A 113 -8.39 -8.59 -18.61
C ASP A 113 -9.44 -9.58 -18.08
N ALA A 114 -9.52 -9.72 -16.75
CA ALA A 114 -10.53 -10.57 -16.12
C ALA A 114 -11.96 -10.06 -16.37
N PHE A 115 -12.16 -8.74 -16.35
CA PHE A 115 -13.45 -8.13 -16.62
C PHE A 115 -13.90 -8.37 -18.05
N GLU A 116 -12.99 -8.30 -19.02
CA GLU A 116 -13.30 -8.60 -20.42
C GLU A 116 -13.91 -10.00 -20.56
N GLU A 117 -13.27 -11.01 -19.98
CA GLU A 117 -13.74 -12.40 -20.02
C GLU A 117 -15.09 -12.60 -19.31
N VAL A 118 -15.33 -11.90 -18.21
CA VAL A 118 -16.60 -11.99 -17.48
C VAL A 118 -17.73 -11.29 -18.25
N SER A 119 -17.44 -10.13 -18.86
CA SER A 119 -18.43 -9.35 -19.60
C SER A 119 -18.96 -10.07 -20.84
N LYS A 120 -18.16 -10.94 -21.45
CA LYS A 120 -18.57 -11.85 -22.54
C LYS A 120 -19.70 -12.80 -22.13
N LYS A 121 -19.79 -13.18 -20.86
CA LYS A 121 -20.80 -14.12 -20.33
C LYS A 121 -22.04 -13.43 -19.76
N ASN A 122 -21.91 -12.17 -19.34
CA ASN A 122 -23.02 -11.38 -18.80
C ASN A 122 -22.85 -9.92 -19.22
N SER A 123 -23.64 -9.48 -20.19
CA SER A 123 -23.59 -8.11 -20.74
C SER A 123 -24.09 -7.03 -19.77
N ASN A 124 -24.75 -7.40 -18.67
CA ASN A 124 -25.30 -6.45 -17.70
C ASN A 124 -24.36 -6.13 -16.53
N ILE A 125 -23.13 -6.67 -16.53
CA ILE A 125 -22.12 -6.35 -15.53
C ILE A 125 -21.44 -5.01 -15.83
N LYS A 126 -21.16 -4.23 -14.78
CA LYS A 126 -20.47 -2.93 -14.89
C LYS A 126 -19.16 -2.98 -14.11
N LEU A 127 -18.11 -2.40 -14.67
CA LEU A 127 -16.88 -2.10 -13.95
C LEU A 127 -16.84 -0.60 -13.67
N ILE A 128 -16.74 -0.23 -12.39
CA ILE A 128 -16.63 1.15 -11.93
C ILE A 128 -15.24 1.32 -11.35
N LEU A 129 -14.45 2.21 -11.95
CA LEU A 129 -13.10 2.55 -11.51
C LEU A 129 -13.09 3.97 -10.96
N THR A 130 -12.61 4.15 -9.74
CA THR A 130 -12.33 5.47 -9.16
C THR A 130 -10.91 5.51 -8.66
N GLY A 131 -10.20 6.61 -8.93
CA GLY A 131 -8.78 6.65 -8.62
C GLY A 131 -8.04 7.85 -9.16
N LEU A 132 -6.81 8.01 -8.69
CA LEU A 132 -5.88 8.99 -9.22
C LEU A 132 -5.05 8.37 -10.34
N VAL A 133 -5.11 9.01 -11.50
CA VAL A 133 -4.34 8.63 -12.68
C VAL A 133 -2.93 9.17 -12.55
N THR A 134 -1.98 8.30 -12.24
CA THR A 134 -0.55 8.60 -12.40
C THR A 134 -0.11 8.15 -13.79
N ARG A 135 -0.31 9.00 -14.81
CA ARG A 135 0.05 8.81 -16.25
C ARG A 135 -0.20 7.38 -16.80
N PRO A 136 -1.35 7.11 -17.44
CA PRO A 136 -1.64 5.79 -17.96
C PRO A 136 -0.89 5.59 -19.30
N THR A 137 -0.13 4.50 -19.41
CA THR A 137 0.47 4.05 -20.69
C THR A 137 -0.51 3.20 -21.53
N TRP A 138 -1.72 2.98 -21.03
CA TRP A 138 -2.65 1.96 -21.54
C TRP A 138 -3.94 2.53 -22.16
N ILE A 139 -4.11 3.85 -22.17
CA ILE A 139 -5.14 4.49 -22.99
C ILE A 139 -4.54 4.67 -24.38
N ARG A 140 -4.80 3.71 -25.27
CA ARG A 140 -4.63 3.83 -26.72
C ARG A 140 -5.99 3.97 -27.36
#